data_AF-A0A7D5EG42-F1
#
_entry.id   AF-A0A7D5EG42-F1
#
_cell.length_a   1.000
_cell.length_b   1.000
_cell.length_c   1.000
_cell.angle_alpha   90.00
_cell.angle_beta   90.00
_cell.angle_gamma   90.00
#
_symmetry.space_group_name_H-M   'P 1'
#
loop_
_entity.id
_entity.type
_entity.pdbx_description
1 polymer ?
#
loop_
_entity_poly.entity_id
_entity_poly.type
_entity_poly.pdbx_seq_one_letter_code
_entity_poly.pdbx_strand_id
1 'polypeptide(L)'
;MLLISTACFTGSAGYTIIPSSERPDDIPEELIDSSGADGTHTFWDLPLYFKLISIFCFLSFSSFGFFKFFPFLLGKIGFRRGEKNRKRILSYISNHPGCSEGDILKDLRMKRGTFRYHADKLKMANMLSSA
;
A
#
# COMPACT_ATOMS: atom_id res chain seq x y z
N MET A 1 -7.38 -0.30 17.54
CA MET A 1 -8.79 -0.52 17.16
C MET A 1 -9.55 0.75 17.53
N LEU A 2 -10.11 1.45 16.55
CA LEU A 2 -10.94 2.64 16.79
C LEU A 2 -12.40 2.18 16.67
N LEU A 3 -13.11 2.10 17.79
CA LEU A 3 -14.55 1.83 17.85
C LEU A 3 -15.28 3.14 17.54
N ILE A 4 -15.80 3.28 16.33
CA ILE A 4 -16.72 4.37 15.98
C ILE A 4 -18.10 3.93 16.46
N SER A 5 -18.48 4.38 17.66
CA SER A 5 -19.84 4.21 18.18
C SER A 5 -20.73 5.27 17.55
N THR A 6 -21.42 4.91 16.47
CA THR A 6 -22.51 5.71 15.91
C THR A 6 -23.70 5.67 16.86
N ALA A 7 -23.93 6.77 17.58
CA ALA A 7 -25.18 6.98 18.30
C ALA A 7 -26.29 7.16 17.26
N CYS A 8 -27.13 6.14 17.10
CA CYS A 8 -28.32 6.22 16.25
C CYS A 8 -29.39 6.99 17.03
N PHE A 9 -29.72 8.20 16.59
CA PHE A 9 -30.81 8.99 17.14
C PHE A 9 -32.13 8.41 16.62
N THR A 10 -32.79 7.58 17.43
CA THR A 10 -34.13 7.09 17.11
C THR A 10 -35.15 8.16 17.50
N GLY A 11 -35.51 9.02 16.55
CA GLY A 11 -36.67 9.88 16.71
C GLY A 11 -37.93 9.02 16.76
N SER A 12 -38.59 8.94 17.91
CA SER A 12 -39.87 8.24 18.05
C SER A 12 -40.97 9.09 17.41
N ALA A 13 -41.15 8.96 16.09
CA ALA A 13 -42.29 9.52 15.39
C ALA A 13 -43.54 8.66 15.70
N GLY A 14 -44.53 9.23 16.38
CA GLY A 14 -45.82 8.57 16.58
C GLY A 14 -46.57 8.52 15.26
N TYR A 15 -47.02 7.33 14.85
CA TYR A 15 -47.84 7.16 13.65
C TYR A 15 -49.18 6.52 14.02
N THR A 16 -50.23 6.91 13.29
CA THR A 16 -51.56 6.32 13.44
C THR A 16 -51.76 5.30 12.32
N ILE A 17 -52.07 4.05 12.67
CA ILE A 17 -52.31 2.98 11.70
C ILE A 17 -53.78 3.04 11.29
N ILE A 18 -54.03 3.24 9.99
CA ILE A 18 -55.38 3.21 9.41
C ILE A 18 -55.48 1.94 8.54
N PRO A 19 -56.59 1.17 8.62
CA PRO A 19 -56.76 -0.04 7.83
C PRO A 19 -56.78 0.24 6.32
N SER A 20 -56.08 -0.59 5.54
CA SER A 20 -55.92 -0.49 4.08
C SER A 20 -57.21 -0.67 3.25
N SER A 21 -58.37 -0.82 3.90
CA SER A 21 -59.66 -1.03 3.23
C SER A 21 -60.33 0.26 2.74
N GLU A 22 -59.87 1.42 3.19
CA GLU A 22 -60.34 2.72 2.69
C GLU A 22 -59.68 3.03 1.33
N ARG A 23 -60.47 3.54 0.38
CA ARG A 23 -59.95 3.93 -0.93
C ARG A 23 -58.93 5.06 -0.69
N PRO A 24 -57.76 5.07 -1.36
CA PRO A 24 -56.75 6.11 -1.15
C PRO A 24 -57.28 7.55 -1.30
N ASP A 25 -58.37 7.71 -2.06
CA ASP A 25 -59.05 8.98 -2.31
C ASP A 25 -59.87 9.51 -1.10
N ASP A 26 -60.16 8.66 -0.11
CA ASP A 26 -60.95 9.01 1.08
C ASP A 26 -60.07 9.40 2.30
N ILE A 27 -58.74 9.22 2.19
CA ILE A 27 -57.78 9.60 3.23
C ILE A 27 -57.52 11.11 3.12
N PRO A 28 -57.71 11.90 4.19
CA PRO A 28 -57.39 13.33 4.15
C PRO A 28 -55.93 13.52 3.73
N GLU A 29 -55.68 14.40 2.77
CA GLU A 29 -54.34 14.67 2.22
C GLU A 29 -53.32 15.08 3.31
N GLU A 30 -53.81 15.65 4.42
CA GLU A 30 -53.04 15.99 5.63
C GLU A 30 -52.46 14.76 6.35
N LEU A 31 -53.05 13.56 6.20
CA LEU A 31 -52.57 12.30 6.78
C LEU A 31 -51.64 11.52 5.84
N ILE A 32 -51.46 11.97 4.60
CA ILE A 32 -50.56 11.33 3.64
C ILE A 32 -49.16 11.90 3.83
N ASP A 33 -48.39 11.30 4.76
CA ASP A 33 -46.98 11.61 4.93
C ASP A 33 -46.16 11.02 3.77
N SER A 34 -46.05 11.79 2.68
CA SER A 34 -45.17 11.50 1.56
C SER A 34 -43.74 12.05 1.76
N SER A 35 -43.39 12.49 2.99
CA SER A 35 -42.05 12.97 3.33
C SER A 35 -41.03 11.83 3.55
N GLY A 36 -41.32 10.64 3.02
CA GLY A 36 -40.42 9.50 3.04
C GLY A 36 -39.02 9.85 2.49
N ALA A 37 -38.04 9.02 2.82
CA ALA A 37 -36.65 9.15 2.39
C ALA A 37 -36.46 8.81 0.90
N ASP A 38 -37.30 9.36 0.03
CA ASP A 38 -37.35 9.07 -1.41
C ASP A 38 -36.33 9.92 -2.20
N GLY A 39 -35.62 10.81 -1.51
CA GLY A 39 -34.53 11.59 -2.07
C GLY A 39 -33.22 10.80 -2.13
N THR A 40 -32.82 10.35 -3.31
CA THR A 40 -31.43 9.91 -3.54
C THR A 40 -30.52 11.12 -3.62
N HIS A 41 -29.97 11.55 -2.48
CA HIS A 41 -28.95 12.59 -2.45
C HIS A 41 -27.62 12.07 -2.98
N THR A 42 -27.05 12.77 -3.94
CA THR A 42 -25.72 12.41 -4.48
C THR A 42 -24.62 12.97 -3.59
N PHE A 43 -23.39 12.45 -3.73
CA PHE A 43 -22.23 12.97 -3.00
C PHE A 43 -22.05 14.50 -3.15
N TRP A 44 -22.45 15.04 -4.30
CA TRP A 44 -22.37 16.47 -4.59
C TRP A 44 -23.39 17.31 -3.83
N ASP A 45 -24.47 16.71 -3.33
CA ASP A 45 -25.51 17.38 -2.54
C ASP A 45 -25.19 17.40 -1.04
N LEU A 46 -24.12 16.70 -0.61
CA LEU A 46 -23.74 16.65 0.79
C LEU A 46 -23.11 17.97 1.29
N PRO A 47 -23.32 18.32 2.58
CA PRO A 47 -22.64 19.44 3.24
C PRO A 47 -21.12 19.36 3.10
N LEU A 48 -20.47 20.52 2.99
CA LEU A 48 -19.02 20.67 2.76
C LEU A 48 -18.18 19.86 3.77
N TYR A 49 -18.60 19.81 5.03
CA TYR A 49 -17.91 19.08 6.10
C TYR A 49 -17.72 17.59 5.77
N PHE A 50 -18.76 16.91 5.28
CA PHE A 50 -18.68 15.49 4.94
C PHE A 50 -17.77 15.23 3.74
N LYS A 51 -17.76 16.14 2.75
CA LYS A 51 -16.86 16.07 1.59
C LYS A 51 -15.39 16.14 2.04
N LEU A 52 -15.06 17.07 2.93
CA LEU A 52 -13.68 17.22 3.44
C LEU A 52 -13.20 16.00 4.23
N ILE A 53 -14.07 15.44 5.09
CA ILE A 53 -13.74 14.20 5.82
C ILE A 53 -13.43 13.06 4.85
N SER A 54 -14.25 12.86 3.82
CA SER A 54 -14.03 11.77 2.85
C SER A 54 -12.67 11.88 2.16
N ILE A 55 -12.28 13.07 1.70
CA ILE A 55 -11.00 13.31 1.03
C ILE A 55 -9.85 13.01 1.99
N PHE A 56 -9.94 13.47 3.24
CA PHE A 56 -8.91 13.23 4.25
C PHE A 56 -8.76 11.75 4.61
N CYS A 57 -9.88 11.01 4.69
CA CYS A 57 -9.88 9.57 4.90
C CYS A 57 -9.20 8.82 3.74
N PHE A 58 -9.55 9.14 2.49
CA PHE A 58 -8.92 8.54 1.31
C PHE A 58 -7.41 8.83 1.26
N LEU A 59 -7.01 10.08 1.52
CA LEU A 59 -5.61 10.48 1.49
C LEU A 59 -4.79 9.81 2.60
N SER A 60 -5.35 9.72 3.80
CA SER A 60 -4.71 9.07 4.94
C SER A 60 -4.55 7.57 4.68
N PHE A 61 -5.62 6.88 4.28
CA PHE A 61 -5.59 5.44 4.02
C PHE A 61 -4.61 5.08 2.89
N SER A 62 -4.58 5.88 1.83
CA SER A 62 -3.62 5.75 0.74
C SER A 62 -2.18 5.91 1.23
N SER A 63 -1.92 6.95 2.03
CA SER A 63 -0.59 7.23 2.58
C SER A 63 -0.07 6.09 3.45
N PHE A 64 -0.90 5.52 4.34
CA PHE A 64 -0.51 4.38 5.17
C PHE A 64 -0.14 3.14 4.34
N GLY A 65 -0.84 2.91 3.23
CA GLY A 65 -0.48 1.88 2.26
C GLY A 65 0.92 2.13 1.69
N PHE A 66 1.17 3.32 1.16
CA PHE A 66 2.47 3.65 0.56
C PHE A 66 3.63 3.58 1.55
N PHE A 67 3.47 4.08 2.79
CA PHE A 67 4.52 3.99 3.82
C PHE A 67 4.92 2.54 4.14
N LYS A 68 3.96 1.61 4.13
CA LYS A 68 4.23 0.17 4.36
C LYS A 68 4.94 -0.49 3.17
N PHE A 69 4.60 -0.10 1.95
CA PHE A 69 5.20 -0.65 0.73
C PHE A 69 6.52 0.02 0.34
N PHE A 70 6.80 1.23 0.84
CA PHE A 70 8.04 1.95 0.62
C PHE A 70 9.31 1.13 0.99
N PRO A 71 9.43 0.50 2.19
CA PRO A 71 10.61 -0.31 2.52
C PRO A 71 10.78 -1.53 1.61
N PHE A 72 9.71 -2.06 1.02
CA PHE A 72 9.78 -3.15 0.05
C PHE A 72 10.44 -2.70 -1.27
N LEU A 73 10.14 -1.48 -1.74
CA LEU A 73 10.78 -0.91 -2.93
C LEU A 73 12.25 -0.54 -2.67
N LEU A 74 12.58 -0.05 -1.47
CA LEU A 74 13.95 0.38 -1.13
C LEU A 74 14.93 -0.79 -0.99
N GLY A 75 14.46 -1.97 -0.56
CA GLY A 75 15.30 -3.18 -0.48
C GLY A 75 15.98 -3.56 -1.81
N LYS A 76 15.37 -3.22 -2.94
CA LYS A 76 15.89 -3.51 -4.28
C LYS A 76 17.09 -2.63 -4.68
N ILE A 77 17.23 -1.44 -4.09
CA ILE A 77 18.25 -0.45 -4.47
C ILE A 77 19.62 -0.83 -3.88
N GLY A 78 19.66 -1.31 -2.64
CA GLY A 78 20.89 -1.77 -1.98
C GLY A 78 21.53 -2.98 -2.69
N PHE A 79 20.71 -3.84 -3.29
CA PHE A 79 21.17 -5.05 -3.97
C PHE A 79 21.99 -4.76 -5.24
N ARG A 80 21.66 -3.67 -5.95
CA ARG A 80 22.28 -3.28 -7.22
C ARG A 80 23.77 -2.92 -7.09
N ARG A 81 24.20 -2.35 -5.96
CA ARG A 81 25.60 -1.92 -5.79
C ARG A 81 26.55 -3.10 -5.64
N GLY A 82 26.13 -4.14 -4.91
CA GLY A 82 26.94 -5.36 -4.74
C GLY A 82 27.05 -6.21 -6.01
N GLU A 83 26.06 -6.13 -6.90
CA GLU A 83 26.04 -6.88 -8.17
C GLU A 83 27.15 -6.42 -9.13
N LYS A 84 27.43 -5.11 -9.20
CA LYS A 84 28.48 -4.56 -10.08
C LYS A 84 29.87 -5.12 -9.74
N ASN A 85 30.23 -5.11 -8.45
CA ASN A 85 31.54 -5.62 -8.02
C ASN A 85 31.65 -7.14 -8.24
N ARG A 86 30.59 -7.90 -7.93
CA ARG A 86 30.56 -9.35 -8.19
C ARG A 86 30.74 -9.67 -9.68
N LYS A 87 30.06 -8.95 -10.58
CA LYS A 87 30.24 -9.11 -12.03
C LYS A 87 31.65 -8.78 -12.50
N ARG A 88 32.27 -7.72 -11.97
CA ARG A 88 33.67 -7.37 -12.30
C ARG A 88 34.64 -8.46 -11.86
N ILE A 89 34.48 -8.98 -10.63
CA ILE A 89 35.31 -10.08 -10.12
C ILE A 89 35.15 -11.32 -11.01
N LEU A 90 33.92 -11.73 -11.28
CA LEU A 90 33.63 -12.94 -12.06
C LEU A 90 34.16 -12.82 -13.50
N SER A 91 33.96 -11.67 -14.15
CA SER A 91 34.49 -11.41 -15.49
C SER A 91 36.02 -11.42 -15.51
N TYR A 92 36.68 -10.86 -14.49
CA TYR A 92 38.14 -10.86 -14.43
C TYR A 92 38.69 -12.27 -14.30
N ILE A 93 38.14 -13.07 -13.38
CA ILE A 93 38.55 -14.48 -13.15
C ILE A 93 38.27 -15.34 -14.40
N SER A 94 37.14 -15.11 -15.07
CA SER A 94 36.82 -15.81 -16.33
C SER A 94 37.81 -15.50 -17.45
N ASN A 95 38.40 -14.31 -17.47
CA ASN A 95 39.40 -13.91 -18.47
C ASN A 95 40.84 -14.33 -18.07
N HIS A 96 41.09 -14.54 -16.77
CA HIS A 96 42.41 -14.89 -16.22
C HIS A 96 42.27 -16.06 -15.22
N PRO A 97 42.04 -17.29 -15.70
CA PRO A 97 41.91 -18.44 -14.81
C PRO A 97 43.22 -18.67 -14.03
N GLY A 98 43.11 -19.08 -12.76
CA GLY A 98 44.27 -19.30 -11.89
C GLY A 98 44.91 -18.01 -11.35
N CYS A 99 44.32 -16.83 -11.57
CA CYS A 99 44.80 -15.58 -10.99
C CYS A 99 44.78 -15.60 -9.45
N SER A 100 45.75 -14.93 -8.83
CA SER A 100 45.79 -14.81 -7.37
C SER A 100 44.87 -13.69 -6.86
N GLU A 101 44.53 -13.72 -5.57
CA GLU A 101 43.84 -12.60 -4.91
C GLU A 101 44.60 -11.27 -5.11
N GLY A 102 45.94 -11.31 -5.07
CA GLY A 102 46.78 -10.13 -5.26
C GLY A 102 46.61 -9.48 -6.63
N ASP A 103 46.53 -10.29 -7.69
CA ASP A 103 46.35 -9.82 -9.07
C ASP A 103 44.99 -9.13 -9.22
N ILE A 104 43.93 -9.75 -8.69
CA ILE A 104 42.58 -9.19 -8.73
C ILE A 104 42.50 -7.85 -7.99
N LEU A 105 43.12 -7.75 -6.81
CA LEU A 105 43.11 -6.53 -6.01
C LEU A 105 43.84 -5.38 -6.70
N LYS A 106 44.97 -5.69 -7.34
CA LYS A 106 45.80 -4.74 -8.07
C LYS A 106 45.08 -4.24 -9.32
N ASP A 107 44.58 -5.15 -10.15
CA ASP A 107 44.05 -4.84 -11.47
C ASP A 107 42.64 -4.23 -11.41
N LEU A 108 41.79 -4.72 -10.51
CA LEU A 108 40.46 -4.11 -10.28
C LEU A 108 40.51 -2.87 -9.36
N ARG A 109 41.68 -2.51 -8.84
CA ARG A 109 41.92 -1.44 -7.85
C ARG A 109 40.92 -1.50 -6.70
N MET A 110 40.78 -2.69 -6.11
CA MET A 110 39.74 -2.99 -5.13
C MET A 110 40.34 -3.17 -3.73
N LYS A 111 39.61 -2.76 -2.69
CA LYS A 111 40.04 -3.00 -1.31
C LYS A 111 39.88 -4.48 -0.95
N ARG A 112 40.84 -5.02 -0.19
CA ARG A 112 40.84 -6.43 0.24
C ARG A 112 39.54 -6.86 0.93
N GLY A 113 39.02 -6.05 1.86
CA GLY A 113 37.77 -6.35 2.54
C GLY A 113 36.56 -6.39 1.59
N THR A 114 36.51 -5.49 0.61
CA THR A 114 35.46 -5.45 -0.41
C THR A 114 35.50 -6.68 -1.32
N PHE A 115 36.70 -7.09 -1.74
CA PHE A 115 36.89 -8.31 -2.51
C PHE A 115 36.42 -9.53 -1.73
N ARG A 116 36.93 -9.75 -0.50
CA ARG A 116 36.55 -10.92 0.33
C ARG A 116 35.05 -11.03 0.53
N TYR A 117 34.38 -9.92 0.88
CA TYR A 117 32.92 -9.91 1.02
C TYR A 117 32.19 -10.37 -0.26
N HIS A 118 32.58 -9.86 -1.42
CA HIS A 118 31.95 -10.22 -2.68
C HIS A 118 32.35 -11.62 -3.17
N ALA A 119 33.58 -12.04 -2.95
CA ALA A 119 34.08 -13.37 -3.24
C ALA A 119 33.35 -14.43 -2.40
N ASP A 120 33.17 -14.21 -1.10
CA ASP A 120 32.40 -15.10 -0.23
C ASP A 120 30.95 -15.22 -0.70
N LYS A 121 30.32 -14.11 -1.10
CA LYS A 121 28.98 -14.14 -1.71
C LYS A 121 28.92 -14.93 -3.01
N LEU A 122 29.98 -14.88 -3.82
CA LEU A 122 30.08 -15.66 -5.06
C LEU A 122 30.33 -17.15 -4.77
N LYS A 123 31.11 -17.48 -3.75
CA LYS A 123 31.29 -18.86 -3.25
C LYS A 123 29.98 -19.45 -2.73
N MET A 124 29.24 -18.70 -1.92
CA MET A 124 27.90 -19.11 -1.44
C MET A 124 26.92 -19.38 -2.59
N ALA A 125 27.10 -18.71 -3.73
CA ALA A 125 26.30 -18.91 -4.95
C ALA A 125 26.88 -20.01 -5.87
N ASN A 126 27.91 -20.76 -5.44
CA ASN A 126 28.63 -21.76 -6.22
C ASN A 126 29.22 -21.24 -7.55
N MET A 127 29.51 -19.94 -7.64
CA MET A 127 30.11 -19.32 -8.83
C MET A 127 31.63 -19.25 -8.77
N LEU A 128 32.21 -19.44 -7.57
CA LEU A 128 33.66 -19.51 -7.36
C LEU A 128 33.98 -20.74 -6.51
N SER A 129 35.01 -21.49 -6.92
CA SER A 129 35.61 -22.53 -6.10
C SER A 129 36.95 -22.02 -5.54
N SER A 130 37.22 -22.29 -4.27
CA SER A 130 38.57 -22.14 -3.73
C SER A 130 39.35 -23.39 -4.12
N ALA A 131 40.41 -23.23 -4.91
CA ALA A 131 41.44 -24.25 -5.03
C ALA A 131 42.26 -24.33 -3.73
#